data_AF-A0A0K1F5N2-F1
#
_entry.id   AF-A0A0K1F5N2-F1
#
_cell.length_a   1.000
_cell.length_b   1.000
_cell.length_c   1.000
_cell.angle_alpha   90.00
_cell.angle_beta   90.00
_cell.angle_gamma   90.00
#
_symmetry.space_group_name_H-M   'P 1'
#
loop_
_entity.id
_entity.type
_entity.pdbx_description
1 polymer ?
#
loop_
_entity_poly.entity_id
_entity_poly.type
_entity_poly.pdbx_seq_one_letter_code
_entity_poly.pdbx_strand_id
1 'polypeptide(L)'
;MQQDSMGLLDLLVSSDSLEDVIEYVQYSNAISYRSEREISELLEASKELAAAQSDLEARRDDATKARQDAENALNEAEAARTAEQNAYMAKQAALAEQEKAALEEAARAGTDATFQTENGNDSLVRTPTSGAVPAIFGVNWNMGREEFISHWAARIDAFLSGFPLAGHGRTFAEAAYDHGVDPRLSPAISNVESTRGTYCFLPYNAWGWGHMSWPDWDTAIRAHIAGLAAGYAPYLTVATANKYCPPNAAYWYATVLWGIEHI
;
A
#
# COMPACT_ATOMS: atom_id res chain seq x y z
N MET A 1 -26.88 -32.35 -67.50
CA MET A 1 -26.69 -33.64 -68.19
C MET A 1 -27.83 -34.54 -67.73
N GLN A 2 -28.69 -34.96 -68.67
CA GLN A 2 -29.78 -35.91 -68.41
C GLN A 2 -29.17 -37.24 -67.98
N GLN A 3 -29.52 -37.73 -66.79
CA GLN A 3 -29.31 -39.13 -66.45
C GLN A 3 -30.31 -39.94 -67.29
N ASP A 4 -29.81 -40.57 -68.34
CA ASP A 4 -30.55 -41.50 -69.17
C ASP A 4 -30.68 -42.81 -68.39
N SER A 5 -31.80 -42.99 -67.69
CA SER A 5 -32.13 -44.29 -67.11
C SER A 5 -32.61 -45.22 -68.22
N MET A 6 -31.69 -46.00 -68.78
CA MET A 6 -32.02 -47.20 -69.57
C MET A 6 -33.00 -48.04 -68.73
N GLY A 7 -34.27 -48.08 -69.14
CA GLY A 7 -35.30 -48.84 -68.44
C GLY A 7 -34.99 -50.33 -68.48
N LEU A 8 -35.39 -51.06 -67.44
CA LEU A 8 -35.21 -52.53 -67.31
C LEU A 8 -35.58 -53.33 -68.58
N LEU A 9 -36.52 -52.81 -69.38
CA LEU A 9 -36.96 -53.40 -70.64
C LEU A 9 -35.90 -53.37 -71.75
N ASP A 10 -35.02 -52.35 -71.78
CA ASP A 10 -33.98 -52.22 -72.80
C ASP A 10 -32.73 -53.06 -72.45
N LEU A 11 -32.47 -53.22 -71.15
CA LEU A 11 -31.43 -54.12 -70.64
C LEU A 11 -31.78 -55.60 -70.90
N LEU A 12 -33.08 -55.96 -70.78
CA LEU A 12 -33.58 -57.31 -71.06
C LEU A 12 -33.47 -57.70 -72.54
N VAL A 13 -33.50 -56.70 -73.43
CA VAL A 13 -33.45 -56.89 -74.90
C VAL A 13 -32.01 -56.94 -75.42
N SER A 14 -31.05 -56.38 -74.67
CA SER A 14 -29.64 -56.30 -75.06
C SER A 14 -28.73 -57.32 -74.37
N SER A 15 -29.22 -58.07 -73.38
CA SER A 15 -28.47 -59.09 -72.64
C SER A 15 -28.58 -60.49 -73.27
N ASP A 16 -27.47 -61.22 -73.35
CA ASP A 16 -27.40 -62.59 -73.91
C ASP A 16 -28.10 -63.65 -73.02
N SER A 17 -28.24 -63.39 -71.72
CA SER A 17 -28.93 -64.28 -70.78
C SER A 17 -29.60 -63.54 -69.63
N LEU A 18 -30.63 -64.17 -69.04
CA LEU A 18 -31.31 -63.65 -67.85
C LEU A 18 -30.38 -63.57 -66.62
N GLU A 19 -29.26 -64.31 -66.65
CA GLU A 19 -28.26 -64.40 -65.59
C GLU A 19 -27.32 -63.20 -65.60
N ASP A 20 -26.92 -62.71 -66.78
CA ASP A 20 -26.16 -61.46 -66.96
C ASP A 20 -26.94 -60.23 -66.49
N VAL A 21 -28.27 -60.24 -66.70
CA VAL A 21 -29.16 -59.19 -66.18
C VAL A 21 -29.18 -59.21 -64.65
N ILE A 22 -29.21 -60.39 -64.03
CA ILE A 22 -29.20 -60.52 -62.56
C ILE A 22 -27.85 -60.06 -61.98
N GLU A 23 -26.73 -60.43 -62.59
CA GLU A 23 -25.40 -60.03 -62.14
C GLU A 23 -25.15 -58.52 -62.29
N TYR A 24 -25.58 -57.93 -63.41
CA TYR A 24 -25.55 -56.47 -63.62
C TYR A 24 -26.41 -55.73 -62.59
N VAL A 25 -27.62 -56.22 -62.30
CA VAL A 25 -28.49 -55.63 -61.27
C VAL A 25 -27.87 -55.76 -59.87
N GLN A 26 -27.25 -56.89 -59.53
CA GLN A 26 -26.56 -57.08 -58.26
C GLN A 26 -25.33 -56.18 -58.11
N TYR A 27 -24.51 -56.07 -59.16
CA TYR A 27 -23.31 -55.24 -59.16
C TYR A 27 -23.63 -53.74 -59.15
N SER A 28 -24.64 -53.32 -59.92
CA SER A 28 -25.16 -51.95 -59.93
C SER A 28 -25.79 -51.57 -58.58
N ASN A 29 -26.51 -52.50 -57.93
CA ASN A 29 -26.98 -52.31 -56.57
C ASN A 29 -25.82 -52.20 -55.58
N ALA A 30 -24.79 -53.05 -55.67
CA ALA A 30 -23.63 -53.00 -54.78
C ALA A 30 -22.81 -51.69 -54.91
N ILE A 31 -22.61 -51.21 -56.14
CA ILE A 31 -21.97 -49.91 -56.40
C ILE A 31 -22.85 -48.77 -55.90
N SER A 32 -24.15 -48.81 -56.16
CA SER A 32 -25.10 -47.80 -55.66
C SER A 32 -25.05 -47.72 -54.14
N TYR A 33 -25.16 -48.84 -53.42
CA TYR A 33 -25.06 -48.88 -51.95
C TYR A 33 -23.72 -48.35 -51.44
N ARG A 34 -22.61 -48.71 -52.08
CA ARG A 34 -21.29 -48.23 -51.66
C ARG A 34 -21.13 -46.73 -51.92
N SER A 35 -21.60 -46.23 -53.05
CA SER A 35 -21.57 -44.81 -53.39
C SER A 35 -22.49 -43.99 -52.47
N GLU A 36 -23.67 -44.51 -52.13
CA GLU A 36 -24.60 -43.88 -51.18
C GLU A 36 -23.97 -43.78 -49.78
N ARG A 37 -23.22 -44.80 -49.37
CA ARG A 37 -22.48 -44.82 -48.10
C ARG A 37 -21.35 -43.78 -48.08
N GLU A 38 -20.52 -43.73 -49.12
CA GLU A 38 -19.42 -42.77 -49.22
C GLU A 38 -19.93 -41.32 -49.33
N ILE A 39 -21.04 -41.09 -50.05
CA ILE A 39 -21.71 -39.77 -50.11
C ILE A 39 -22.25 -39.39 -48.73
N SER A 40 -22.82 -40.34 -47.98
CA SER A 40 -23.32 -40.09 -46.62
C SER A 40 -22.19 -39.75 -45.64
N GLU A 41 -21.08 -40.47 -45.71
CA GLU A 41 -19.88 -40.21 -44.90
C GLU A 41 -19.25 -38.83 -45.25
N LEU A 42 -19.14 -38.49 -46.54
CA LEU A 42 -18.68 -37.17 -46.98
C LEU A 42 -19.61 -36.04 -46.56
N LEU A 43 -20.92 -36.27 -46.62
CA LEU A 43 -21.92 -35.30 -46.17
C LEU A 43 -21.77 -35.03 -44.67
N GLU A 44 -21.55 -36.07 -43.87
CA GLU A 44 -21.37 -35.91 -42.43
C GLU A 44 -20.04 -35.22 -42.08
N ALA A 45 -18.95 -35.63 -42.71
CA ALA A 45 -17.65 -34.96 -42.55
C ALA A 45 -17.71 -33.47 -42.97
N SER A 46 -18.48 -33.13 -44.01
CA SER A 46 -18.71 -31.75 -44.43
C SER A 46 -19.46 -30.93 -43.36
N LYS A 47 -20.48 -31.52 -42.72
CA LYS A 47 -21.19 -30.88 -41.61
C LYS A 47 -20.30 -30.69 -40.39
N GLU A 48 -19.52 -31.71 -40.03
CA GLU A 48 -18.57 -31.63 -38.91
C GLU A 48 -17.50 -30.56 -39.15
N LEU A 49 -16.95 -30.48 -40.38
CA LEU A 49 -15.99 -29.45 -40.76
C LEU A 49 -16.60 -28.05 -40.66
N ALA A 50 -17.83 -27.86 -41.15
CA ALA A 50 -18.53 -26.58 -41.05
C ALA A 50 -18.78 -26.18 -39.60
N ALA A 51 -19.18 -27.13 -38.75
CA ALA A 51 -19.35 -26.89 -37.31
C ALA A 51 -18.02 -26.55 -36.62
N ALA A 52 -16.95 -27.27 -36.94
CA ALA A 52 -15.61 -27.01 -36.39
C ALA A 52 -15.06 -25.65 -36.83
N GLN A 53 -15.28 -25.24 -38.09
CA GLN A 53 -14.90 -23.92 -38.58
C GLN A 53 -15.63 -22.80 -37.83
N SER A 54 -16.94 -22.95 -37.61
CA SER A 54 -17.74 -21.99 -36.86
C SER A 54 -17.29 -21.89 -35.39
N ASP A 55 -17.00 -23.02 -34.72
CA ASP A 55 -16.49 -23.02 -33.35
C ASP A 55 -15.10 -22.38 -33.24
N LEU A 56 -14.22 -22.63 -34.23
CA LEU A 56 -12.88 -22.05 -34.24
C LEU A 56 -12.92 -20.53 -34.44
N GLU A 57 -13.83 -20.04 -35.29
CA GLU A 57 -14.07 -18.60 -35.46
C GLU A 57 -14.58 -17.95 -34.17
N ALA A 58 -15.57 -18.56 -33.51
CA ALA A 58 -16.05 -18.08 -32.22
C ALA A 58 -14.95 -18.03 -31.15
N ARG A 59 -14.13 -19.09 -31.03
CA ARG A 59 -13.00 -19.12 -30.10
C ARG A 59 -11.93 -18.07 -30.41
N ARG A 60 -11.71 -17.77 -31.71
CA ARG A 60 -10.76 -16.74 -32.13
C ARG A 60 -11.24 -15.36 -31.72
N ASP A 61 -12.53 -15.08 -31.87
CA ASP A 61 -13.15 -13.82 -31.47
C ASP A 61 -13.10 -13.66 -29.94
N ASP A 62 -13.45 -14.72 -29.20
CA ASP A 62 -13.35 -14.76 -27.75
C ASP A 62 -11.90 -14.54 -27.26
N ALA A 63 -10.92 -15.21 -27.89
CA ALA A 63 -9.51 -15.03 -27.56
C ALA A 63 -9.01 -13.61 -27.86
N THR A 64 -9.49 -12.99 -28.94
CA THR A 64 -9.13 -11.61 -29.30
C THR A 64 -9.73 -10.63 -28.28
N LYS A 65 -10.99 -10.83 -27.90
CA LYS A 65 -11.64 -10.04 -26.86
C LYS A 65 -10.95 -10.20 -25.51
N ALA A 66 -10.69 -11.43 -25.08
CA ALA A 66 -9.99 -11.71 -23.84
C ALA A 66 -8.58 -11.08 -23.80
N ARG A 67 -7.87 -11.08 -24.94
CA ARG A 67 -6.59 -10.39 -25.06
C ARG A 67 -6.73 -8.88 -24.89
N GLN A 68 -7.72 -8.27 -25.54
CA GLN A 68 -7.94 -6.83 -25.43
C GLN A 68 -8.38 -6.42 -24.01
N ASP A 69 -9.23 -7.22 -23.38
CA ASP A 69 -9.62 -7.02 -21.98
C ASP A 69 -8.41 -7.13 -21.04
N ALA A 70 -7.50 -8.09 -21.28
CA ALA A 70 -6.26 -8.24 -20.51
C ALA A 70 -5.29 -7.07 -20.72
N GLU A 71 -5.11 -6.59 -21.95
CA GLU A 71 -4.29 -5.42 -22.26
C GLU A 71 -4.85 -4.16 -21.57
N ASN A 72 -6.17 -3.97 -21.59
CA ASN A 72 -6.81 -2.86 -20.89
C ASN A 72 -6.60 -2.95 -19.37
N ALA A 73 -6.82 -4.13 -18.77
CA ALA A 73 -6.63 -4.34 -17.34
C ALA A 73 -5.18 -4.11 -16.88
N LEU A 74 -4.19 -4.49 -17.69
CA LEU A 74 -2.78 -4.20 -17.41
C LEU A 74 -2.51 -2.69 -17.44
N ASN A 75 -2.99 -1.99 -18.46
CA ASN A 75 -2.82 -0.54 -18.57
C ASN A 75 -3.48 0.21 -17.39
N GLU A 76 -4.67 -0.22 -16.97
CA GLU A 76 -5.35 0.33 -15.79
C GLU A 76 -4.56 0.08 -14.51
N ALA A 77 -4.02 -1.12 -14.31
CA ALA A 77 -3.20 -1.45 -13.15
C ALA A 77 -1.89 -0.64 -13.12
N GLU A 78 -1.23 -0.45 -14.26
CA GLU A 78 -0.03 0.38 -14.36
C GLU A 78 -0.33 1.86 -14.11
N ALA A 79 -1.43 2.37 -14.64
CA ALA A 79 -1.89 3.74 -14.38
C ALA A 79 -2.21 3.94 -12.90
N ALA A 80 -2.90 2.99 -12.26
CA ALA A 80 -3.22 3.03 -10.83
C ALA A 80 -1.95 3.03 -9.98
N ARG A 81 -1.00 2.12 -10.25
CA ARG A 81 0.30 2.07 -9.56
C ARG A 81 1.08 3.37 -9.71
N THR A 82 1.11 3.94 -10.92
CA THR A 82 1.82 5.19 -11.21
C THR A 82 1.14 6.37 -10.50
N ALA A 83 -0.19 6.42 -10.50
CA ALA A 83 -0.96 7.44 -9.78
C ALA A 83 -0.72 7.37 -8.27
N GLU A 84 -0.71 6.16 -7.69
CA GLU A 84 -0.41 5.96 -6.27
C GLU A 84 1.03 6.38 -5.92
N GLN A 85 2.01 6.00 -6.75
CA GLN A 85 3.40 6.40 -6.58
C GLN A 85 3.55 7.93 -6.66
N ASN A 86 2.91 8.56 -7.65
CA ASN A 86 2.95 10.02 -7.79
C ASN A 86 2.26 10.72 -6.61
N ALA A 87 1.13 10.20 -6.14
CA ALA A 87 0.43 10.73 -4.97
C ALA A 87 1.27 10.60 -3.70
N TYR A 88 1.97 9.47 -3.52
CA TYR A 88 2.91 9.26 -2.42
C TYR A 88 4.06 10.28 -2.48
N MET A 89 4.71 10.42 -3.64
CA MET A 89 5.81 11.37 -3.82
C MET A 89 5.35 12.83 -3.62
N ALA A 90 4.16 13.20 -4.11
CA ALA A 90 3.59 14.52 -3.90
C ALA A 90 3.31 14.78 -2.41
N LYS A 91 2.80 13.79 -1.68
CA LYS A 91 2.58 13.89 -0.22
C LYS A 91 3.91 14.07 0.52
N GLN A 92 4.95 13.31 0.16
CA GLN A 92 6.27 13.46 0.76
C GLN A 92 6.90 14.83 0.47
N ALA A 93 6.80 15.31 -0.77
CA ALA A 93 7.28 16.64 -1.15
C ALA A 93 6.55 17.75 -0.39
N ALA A 94 5.23 17.64 -0.22
CA ALA A 94 4.44 18.59 0.55
C ALA A 94 4.83 18.59 2.05
N LEU A 95 5.09 17.42 2.63
CA LEU A 95 5.59 17.33 4.00
C LEU A 95 6.97 17.96 4.14
N ALA A 96 7.91 17.64 3.25
CA ALA A 96 9.26 18.20 3.26
C ALA A 96 9.27 19.73 3.13
N GLU A 97 8.38 20.29 2.29
CA GLU A 97 8.25 21.74 2.16
C GLU A 97 7.71 22.39 3.45
N GLN A 98 6.73 21.76 4.10
CA GLN A 98 6.24 22.23 5.41
C GLN A 98 7.35 22.22 6.47
N GLU A 99 8.12 21.13 6.55
CA GLU A 99 9.23 21.00 7.50
C GLU A 99 10.30 22.05 7.25
N LYS A 100 10.68 22.24 5.98
CA LYS A 100 11.64 23.28 5.59
C LYS A 100 11.15 24.68 5.96
N ALA A 101 9.89 25.00 5.67
CA ALA A 101 9.32 26.30 6.02
C ALA A 101 9.31 26.54 7.54
N ALA A 102 8.92 25.54 8.34
CA ALA A 102 8.94 25.63 9.80
C ALA A 102 10.35 25.86 10.35
N LEU A 103 11.36 25.17 9.79
CA LEU A 103 12.75 25.34 10.20
C LEU A 103 13.32 26.70 9.77
N GLU A 104 12.99 27.19 8.58
CA GLU A 104 13.40 28.52 8.13
C GLU A 104 12.77 29.63 8.99
N GLU A 105 11.52 29.48 9.40
CA GLU A 105 10.86 30.41 10.30
C GLU A 105 11.53 30.42 11.69
N ALA A 106 11.78 29.23 12.26
CA ALA A 106 12.48 29.12 13.55
C ALA A 106 13.91 29.68 13.49
N ALA A 107 14.63 29.47 12.38
CA ALA A 107 15.98 30.02 12.19
C ALA A 107 16.01 31.56 12.13
N ARG A 108 14.89 32.21 11.79
CA ARG A 108 14.79 33.69 11.76
C ARG A 108 14.52 34.32 13.12
N ALA A 109 14.13 33.54 14.13
CA ALA A 109 13.73 34.06 15.44
C ALA A 109 14.90 34.74 16.20
N GLY A 110 16.16 34.35 15.92
CA GLY A 110 17.36 34.87 16.58
C GLY A 110 17.82 34.00 17.76
N THR A 111 19.06 34.22 18.22
CA THR A 111 19.80 33.28 19.09
C THR A 111 19.24 33.08 20.51
N ASP A 112 18.37 33.96 20.99
CA ASP A 112 17.77 33.88 22.34
C ASP A 112 16.24 34.03 22.31
N ALA A 113 15.63 33.78 21.15
CA ALA A 113 14.19 33.91 21.02
C ALA A 113 13.47 32.90 21.91
N THR A 114 12.41 33.34 22.59
CA THR A 114 11.52 32.47 23.33
C THR A 114 10.14 32.44 22.68
N PHE A 115 9.42 31.35 22.93
CA PHE A 115 8.02 31.22 22.57
C PHE A 115 7.23 30.63 23.72
N GLN A 116 5.95 30.98 23.76
CA GLN A 116 5.02 30.46 24.74
C GLN A 116 4.45 29.14 24.25
N THR A 117 4.59 28.09 25.06
CA THR A 117 3.90 26.81 24.87
C THR A 117 2.40 26.98 25.13
N GLU A 118 1.58 26.02 24.70
CA GLU A 118 0.12 26.04 24.95
C GLU A 118 -0.19 26.10 26.46
N ASN A 119 0.74 25.60 27.27
CA ASN A 119 0.63 25.54 28.72
C ASN A 119 1.05 26.82 29.45
N GLY A 120 1.47 27.85 28.71
CA GLY A 120 1.90 29.14 29.25
C GLY A 120 3.33 29.15 29.80
N ASN A 121 4.13 28.12 29.49
CA ASN A 121 5.56 28.12 29.78
C ASN A 121 6.34 28.76 28.64
N ASP A 122 7.36 29.56 28.99
CA ASP A 122 8.36 30.04 28.03
C ASP A 122 9.36 28.93 27.70
N SER A 123 9.56 28.65 26.41
CA SER A 123 10.63 27.80 25.90
C SER A 123 11.55 28.60 24.99
N LEU A 124 12.84 28.31 25.06
CA LEU A 124 13.81 28.82 24.11
C LEU A 124 13.58 28.16 22.75
N VAL A 125 13.54 28.96 21.68
CA VAL A 125 13.56 28.45 20.30
C VAL A 125 14.90 27.78 20.05
N ARG A 126 14.88 26.49 19.70
CA ARG A 126 16.08 25.75 19.29
C ARG A 126 15.89 25.23 17.88
N THR A 127 16.95 25.29 17.10
CA THR A 127 17.00 24.72 15.75
C THR A 127 17.89 23.49 15.73
N PRO A 128 17.55 22.46 14.94
CA PRO A 128 18.41 21.30 14.75
C PRO A 128 19.76 21.70 14.14
N THR A 129 20.80 20.96 14.49
CA THR A 129 22.19 21.21 14.09
C THR A 129 22.56 20.41 12.84
N SER A 130 21.95 19.24 12.64
CA SER A 130 22.15 18.48 11.42
C SER A 130 21.14 18.99 10.41
N GLY A 131 21.62 19.73 9.41
CA GLY A 131 20.81 20.48 8.44
C GLY A 131 19.88 19.67 7.52
N ALA A 132 19.49 18.44 7.85
CA ALA A 132 18.35 17.67 7.34
C ALA A 132 18.45 16.20 7.80
N VAL A 133 18.27 15.90 9.09
CA VAL A 133 17.90 14.54 9.46
C VAL A 133 16.39 14.56 9.70
N PRO A 134 15.58 14.02 8.79
CA PRO A 134 14.16 13.85 9.09
C PRO A 134 14.09 13.02 10.38
N ALA A 135 13.34 13.50 11.38
CA ALA A 135 13.15 12.78 12.65
C ALA A 135 12.75 11.31 12.43
N ILE A 136 12.19 10.97 11.27
CA ILE A 136 11.82 9.63 10.84
C ILE A 136 13.02 8.66 10.72
N PHE A 137 14.24 9.13 10.42
CA PHE A 137 15.40 8.26 10.23
C PHE A 137 16.18 8.08 11.53
N GLY A 138 16.19 6.85 12.04
CA GLY A 138 17.04 6.47 13.19
C GLY A 138 16.47 5.37 14.08
N VAL A 139 15.17 5.07 13.98
CA VAL A 139 14.55 4.02 14.78
C VAL A 139 14.55 2.69 14.02
N ASN A 140 15.38 1.75 14.48
CA ASN A 140 15.40 0.40 13.95
C ASN A 140 14.35 -0.48 14.65
N TRP A 141 13.19 -0.61 14.03
CA TRP A 141 12.08 -1.45 14.52
C TRP A 141 12.31 -2.96 14.34
N ASN A 142 13.37 -3.38 13.64
CA ASN A 142 13.70 -4.80 13.46
C ASN A 142 14.52 -5.37 14.64
N MET A 143 14.86 -4.56 15.63
CA MET A 143 15.52 -5.02 16.86
C MET A 143 14.57 -5.89 17.70
N GLY A 144 15.13 -6.83 18.47
CA GLY A 144 14.34 -7.54 19.48
C GLY A 144 13.82 -6.55 20.53
N ARG A 145 12.63 -6.80 21.11
CA ARG A 145 11.98 -5.89 22.06
C ARG A 145 12.91 -5.40 23.17
N GLU A 146 13.63 -6.31 23.84
CA GLU A 146 14.52 -5.93 24.95
C GLU A 146 15.76 -5.15 24.46
N GLU A 147 16.28 -5.47 23.27
CA GLU A 147 17.38 -4.72 22.65
C GLU A 147 16.93 -3.29 22.31
N PHE A 148 15.75 -3.13 21.72
CA PHE A 148 15.13 -1.84 21.46
C PHE A 148 14.98 -1.04 22.76
N ILE A 149 14.39 -1.65 23.80
CA ILE A 149 14.15 -0.98 25.08
C ILE A 149 15.47 -0.57 25.71
N SER A 150 16.47 -1.45 25.76
CA SER A 150 17.78 -1.13 26.33
C SER A 150 18.50 -0.03 25.57
N HIS A 151 18.48 -0.06 24.23
CA HIS A 151 19.09 0.96 23.38
C HIS A 151 18.48 2.34 23.65
N TRP A 152 17.16 2.44 23.60
CA TRP A 152 16.47 3.73 23.75
C TRP A 152 16.42 4.21 25.18
N ALA A 153 16.27 3.32 26.16
CA ALA A 153 16.29 3.69 27.57
C ALA A 153 17.58 4.43 27.94
N ALA A 154 18.74 3.91 27.53
CA ALA A 154 20.03 4.53 27.82
C ALA A 154 20.17 5.94 27.21
N ARG A 155 19.70 6.11 25.96
CA ARG A 155 19.75 7.40 25.25
C ARG A 155 18.80 8.43 25.88
N ILE A 156 17.59 7.99 26.22
CA ILE A 156 16.59 8.84 26.88
C ILE A 156 17.06 9.22 28.28
N ASP A 157 17.60 8.30 29.08
CA ASP A 157 18.12 8.62 30.41
C ASP A 157 19.31 9.60 30.35
N ALA A 158 20.17 9.48 29.33
CA ALA A 158 21.23 10.45 29.11
C ALA A 158 20.67 11.86 28.84
N PHE A 159 19.63 11.96 27.98
CA PHE A 159 18.95 13.23 27.70
C PHE A 159 18.20 13.80 28.91
N LEU A 160 17.63 12.95 29.76
CA LEU A 160 16.86 13.35 30.94
C LEU A 160 17.72 13.58 32.19
N SER A 161 19.01 13.25 32.15
CA SER A 161 19.92 13.35 33.29
C SER A 161 19.91 14.74 33.93
N GLY A 162 19.71 14.78 35.25
CA GLY A 162 19.64 16.02 36.04
C GLY A 162 18.26 16.70 36.08
N PHE A 163 17.24 16.12 35.44
CA PHE A 163 15.86 16.64 35.44
C PHE A 163 14.90 15.70 36.19
N PRO A 164 13.69 16.16 36.56
CA PRO A 164 12.72 15.34 37.30
C PRO A 164 12.32 14.02 36.62
N LEU A 165 12.40 13.94 35.29
CA LEU A 165 12.14 12.71 34.53
C LEU A 165 13.34 11.76 34.44
N ALA A 166 14.50 12.07 35.06
CA ALA A 166 15.67 11.21 35.03
C ALA A 166 15.37 9.80 35.59
N GLY A 167 15.87 8.75 34.92
CA GLY A 167 15.69 7.36 35.33
C GLY A 167 14.43 6.68 34.77
N HIS A 168 13.58 7.42 34.04
CA HIS A 168 12.37 6.89 33.41
C HIS A 168 12.58 6.48 31.94
N GLY A 169 13.82 6.45 31.43
CA GLY A 169 14.12 6.12 30.03
C GLY A 169 13.57 4.75 29.60
N ARG A 170 13.60 3.76 30.50
CA ARG A 170 12.98 2.45 30.24
C ARG A 170 11.47 2.54 30.02
N THR A 171 10.76 3.31 30.85
CA THR A 171 9.30 3.47 30.72
C THR A 171 8.92 4.14 29.41
N PHE A 172 9.67 5.17 28.99
CA PHE A 172 9.49 5.77 27.67
C PHE A 172 9.70 4.76 26.55
N ALA A 173 10.81 4.00 26.59
CA ALA A 173 11.15 3.05 25.53
C ALA A 173 10.16 1.87 25.44
N GLU A 174 9.69 1.36 26.58
CA GLU A 174 8.64 0.32 26.64
C GLU A 174 7.34 0.82 26.01
N ALA A 175 6.83 1.96 26.46
CA ALA A 175 5.58 2.52 25.94
C ALA A 175 5.69 2.87 24.45
N ALA A 176 6.83 3.41 24.01
CA ALA A 176 7.10 3.72 22.62
C ALA A 176 7.08 2.46 21.75
N TYR A 177 7.71 1.37 22.22
CA TYR A 177 7.70 0.08 21.54
C TYR A 177 6.29 -0.48 21.42
N ASP A 178 5.56 -0.52 22.54
CA ASP A 178 4.25 -1.15 22.63
C ASP A 178 3.19 -0.39 21.79
N HIS A 179 3.39 0.91 21.54
CA HIS A 179 2.48 1.76 20.76
C HIS A 179 2.99 2.13 19.35
N GLY A 180 4.19 1.70 18.95
CA GLY A 180 4.76 2.02 17.64
C GLY A 180 5.04 3.52 17.44
N VAL A 181 5.42 4.23 18.50
CA VAL A 181 5.74 5.67 18.49
C VAL A 181 7.25 5.84 18.56
N ASP A 182 7.80 6.85 17.88
CA ASP A 182 9.22 7.20 17.99
C ASP A 182 9.61 7.43 19.47
N PRO A 183 10.55 6.64 20.02
CA PRO A 183 10.91 6.69 21.43
C PRO A 183 11.50 8.04 21.86
N ARG A 184 11.98 8.85 20.92
CA ARG A 184 12.56 10.18 21.18
C ARG A 184 11.49 11.27 21.30
N LEU A 185 10.31 11.06 20.71
CA LEU A 185 9.29 12.10 20.57
C LEU A 185 8.76 12.59 21.93
N SER A 186 8.26 11.68 22.76
CA SER A 186 7.67 12.06 24.05
C SER A 186 8.68 12.71 25.02
N PRO A 187 9.92 12.20 25.16
CA PRO A 187 10.95 12.90 25.93
C PRO A 187 11.29 14.28 25.36
N ALA A 188 11.41 14.44 24.04
CA ALA A 188 11.70 15.72 23.41
C ALA A 188 10.58 16.75 23.64
N ILE A 189 9.31 16.35 23.55
CA ILE A 189 8.18 17.22 23.88
C ILE A 189 8.24 17.65 25.34
N SER A 190 8.56 16.74 26.27
CA SER A 190 8.66 17.10 27.70
C SER A 190 9.71 18.18 27.96
N ASN A 191 10.78 18.22 27.15
CA ASN A 191 11.79 19.27 27.24
C ASN A 191 11.24 20.63 26.84
N VAL A 192 10.46 20.69 25.75
CA VAL A 192 9.83 21.94 25.28
C VAL A 192 8.75 22.40 26.26
N GLU A 193 7.90 21.49 26.70
CA GLU A 193 6.69 21.83 27.46
C GLU A 193 6.97 22.14 28.94
N SER A 194 8.00 21.56 29.55
CA SER A 194 8.22 21.70 30.99
C SER A 194 9.69 21.64 31.41
N THR A 195 10.65 21.72 30.48
CA THR A 195 12.06 21.48 30.79
C THR A 195 12.23 20.12 31.47
N ARG A 196 11.75 19.05 30.82
CA ARG A 196 11.87 17.64 31.25
C ARG A 196 11.26 17.40 32.64
N GLY A 197 10.13 18.03 32.91
CA GLY A 197 9.36 17.89 34.14
C GLY A 197 9.70 18.90 35.25
N THR A 198 10.53 19.90 34.97
CA THR A 198 10.90 20.95 35.96
C THR A 198 9.77 21.94 36.20
N TYR A 199 9.09 22.37 35.13
CA TYR A 199 8.03 23.37 35.14
C TYR A 199 6.74 22.75 34.63
N CYS A 200 6.17 21.82 35.39
CA CYS A 200 4.95 21.15 35.00
C CYS A 200 3.72 22.05 35.12
N PHE A 201 2.80 21.90 34.17
CA PHE A 201 1.48 22.52 34.22
C PHE A 201 0.67 22.07 35.44
N LEU A 202 0.73 20.76 35.75
CA LEU A 202 0.09 20.10 36.88
C LEU A 202 1.00 18.96 37.40
N PRO A 203 0.78 18.43 38.63
CA PRO A 203 1.57 17.31 39.15
C PRO A 203 1.73 16.16 38.16
N TYR A 204 2.99 15.78 37.91
CA TYR A 204 3.40 14.74 36.97
C TYR A 204 2.98 14.98 35.50
N ASN A 205 2.65 16.23 35.13
CA ASN A 205 2.26 16.61 33.78
C ASN A 205 3.38 17.39 33.07
N ALA A 206 4.32 16.66 32.48
CA ALA A 206 5.46 17.23 31.77
C ALA A 206 5.15 17.76 30.35
N TRP A 207 3.94 17.49 29.84
CA TRP A 207 3.53 17.81 28.46
C TRP A 207 2.34 18.78 28.39
N GLY A 208 1.84 19.18 29.56
CA GLY A 208 0.55 19.85 29.79
C GLY A 208 -0.64 19.23 29.08
N TRP A 209 -0.66 17.90 29.07
CA TRP A 209 -1.68 17.14 28.38
C TRP A 209 -2.96 17.02 29.22
N GLY A 210 -4.11 17.25 28.58
CA GLY A 210 -5.43 16.88 29.11
C GLY A 210 -5.91 17.61 30.36
N HIS A 211 -5.30 18.75 30.73
CA HIS A 211 -5.64 19.51 31.95
C HIS A 211 -5.72 18.64 33.23
N MET A 212 -4.88 17.61 33.33
CA MET A 212 -4.93 16.64 34.42
C MET A 212 -3.59 16.45 35.13
N SER A 213 -3.66 15.83 36.30
CA SER A 213 -2.50 15.34 37.06
C SER A 213 -2.45 13.82 36.98
N TRP A 214 -1.27 13.26 37.18
CA TRP A 214 -1.07 11.81 37.32
C TRP A 214 -0.55 11.46 38.72
N PRO A 215 -0.69 10.20 39.16
CA PRO A 215 -0.15 9.77 40.44
C PRO A 215 1.39 9.71 40.46
N ASP A 216 2.01 9.44 39.30
CA ASP A 216 3.45 9.27 39.13
C ASP A 216 3.87 9.47 37.67
N TRP A 217 5.18 9.58 37.45
CA TRP A 217 5.76 9.76 36.10
C TRP A 217 5.49 8.58 35.18
N ASP A 218 5.59 7.34 35.66
CA ASP A 218 5.45 6.17 34.79
C ASP A 218 4.04 6.07 34.19
N THR A 219 3.03 6.35 35.00
CA THR A 219 1.63 6.43 34.56
C THR A 219 1.44 7.55 33.55
N ALA A 220 2.02 8.73 33.82
CA ALA A 220 1.91 9.89 32.93
C ALA A 220 2.59 9.63 31.56
N ILE A 221 3.80 9.05 31.56
CA ILE A 221 4.56 8.70 30.36
C ILE A 221 3.77 7.73 29.48
N ARG A 222 3.27 6.64 30.06
CA ARG A 222 2.49 5.63 29.32
C ARG A 222 1.22 6.24 28.75
N ALA A 223 0.51 7.06 29.52
CA ALA A 223 -0.70 7.75 29.07
C ALA A 223 -0.41 8.72 27.90
N HIS A 224 0.66 9.52 27.99
CA HIS A 224 1.02 10.48 26.96
C HIS A 224 1.39 9.78 25.65
N ILE A 225 2.22 8.72 25.70
CA ILE A 225 2.61 7.97 24.49
C ILE A 225 1.40 7.27 23.85
N ALA A 226 0.51 6.67 24.65
CA ALA A 226 -0.74 6.11 24.14
C ALA A 226 -1.60 7.18 23.46
N GLY A 227 -1.66 8.39 24.03
CA GLY A 227 -2.34 9.54 23.45
C GLY A 227 -1.75 9.99 22.11
N LEU A 228 -0.42 10.01 21.98
CA LEU A 228 0.25 10.30 20.72
C LEU A 228 -0.09 9.26 19.64
N ALA A 229 -0.08 7.97 19.99
CA ALA A 229 -0.42 6.90 19.06
C ALA A 229 -1.88 6.95 18.59
N ALA A 230 -2.81 7.33 19.47
CA ALA A 230 -4.23 7.37 19.17
C ALA A 230 -4.67 8.64 18.44
N GLY A 231 -4.07 9.79 18.77
CA GLY A 231 -4.57 11.11 18.36
C GLY A 231 -3.64 11.89 17.43
N TYR A 232 -2.40 11.45 17.26
CA TYR A 232 -1.35 12.17 16.53
C TYR A 232 -0.62 11.22 15.57
N ALA A 233 0.53 11.65 15.04
CA ALA A 233 1.41 10.81 14.25
C ALA A 233 2.38 10.04 15.17
N PRO A 234 2.82 8.83 14.76
CA PRO A 234 3.83 8.07 15.50
C PRO A 234 5.22 8.70 15.47
N TYR A 235 5.41 9.83 14.78
CA TYR A 235 6.65 10.58 14.67
C TYR A 235 6.36 12.08 14.54
N LEU A 236 7.38 12.91 14.75
CA LEU A 236 7.26 14.36 14.65
C LEU A 236 6.87 14.78 13.23
N THR A 237 5.84 15.61 13.11
CA THR A 237 5.41 16.24 11.85
C THR A 237 5.00 17.68 12.13
N VAL A 238 5.04 18.55 11.12
CA VAL A 238 4.51 19.92 11.24
C VAL A 238 3.02 19.92 11.59
N ALA A 239 2.26 18.94 11.08
CA ALA A 239 0.86 18.75 11.45
C ALA A 239 0.69 18.44 12.96
N THR A 240 1.60 17.66 13.55
CA THR A 240 1.62 17.42 15.00
C THR A 240 1.86 18.73 15.75
N ALA A 241 2.83 19.53 15.32
CA ALA A 241 3.12 20.83 15.92
C ALA A 241 1.94 21.81 15.84
N ASN A 242 1.27 21.90 14.68
CA ASN A 242 0.08 22.72 14.49
C ASN A 242 -1.08 22.32 15.41
N LYS A 243 -1.18 21.04 15.75
CA LYS A 243 -2.19 20.53 16.68
C LYS A 243 -1.79 20.72 18.15
N TYR A 244 -0.49 20.71 18.43
CA TYR A 244 0.03 20.75 19.80
C TYR A 244 0.23 22.17 20.33
N CYS A 245 0.77 23.08 19.51
CA CYS A 245 1.04 24.48 19.88
C CYS A 245 0.76 25.42 18.68
N PRO A 246 -0.53 25.61 18.29
CA PRO A 246 -0.90 26.31 17.06
C PRO A 246 -0.32 27.73 16.89
N PRO A 247 -0.23 28.59 17.93
CA PRO A 247 0.31 29.94 17.76
C PRO A 247 1.81 29.98 17.43
N ASN A 248 2.55 28.95 17.83
CA ASN A 248 4.03 28.89 17.76
C ASN A 248 4.53 27.59 17.13
N ALA A 249 3.75 26.99 16.22
CA ALA A 249 3.96 25.64 15.72
C ALA A 249 5.34 25.44 15.07
N ALA A 250 5.85 26.44 14.33
CA ALA A 250 7.17 26.37 13.71
C ALA A 250 8.31 26.30 14.76
N TYR A 251 8.23 27.16 15.78
CA TYR A 251 9.19 27.18 16.90
C TYR A 251 9.12 25.91 17.73
N TRP A 252 7.91 25.42 17.99
CA TRP A 252 7.67 24.16 18.68
C TRP A 252 8.26 22.98 17.89
N TYR A 253 7.96 22.89 16.59
CA TYR A 253 8.46 21.84 15.72
C TYR A 253 10.00 21.80 15.71
N ALA A 254 10.65 22.94 15.49
CA ALA A 254 12.10 23.04 15.46
C ALA A 254 12.74 22.64 16.79
N THR A 255 12.14 23.06 17.91
CA THR A 255 12.68 22.79 19.25
C THR A 255 12.49 21.32 19.66
N VAL A 256 11.37 20.69 19.30
CA VAL A 256 11.18 19.24 19.49
C VAL A 256 12.13 18.46 18.59
N LEU A 257 12.32 18.87 17.33
CA LEU A 257 13.27 18.23 16.42
C LEU A 257 14.70 18.33 16.96
N TRP A 258 15.10 19.48 17.50
CA TRP A 258 16.36 19.63 18.22
C TRP A 258 16.47 18.63 19.38
N GLY A 259 15.41 18.47 20.18
CA GLY A 259 15.39 17.48 21.27
C GLY A 259 15.59 16.04 20.76
N ILE A 260 14.95 15.69 19.63
CA ILE A 260 15.10 14.38 18.98
C ILE A 260 16.54 14.13 18.52
N GLU A 261 17.25 15.15 18.02
CA GLU A 261 18.67 15.02 17.65
C GLU A 261 19.59 14.76 18.85
N HIS A 262 19.19 15.20 20.03
CA HIS A 262 19.99 15.12 21.26
C HIS A 262 19.66 13.87 22.11
N ILE A 263 18.78 12.99 21.61
CA ILE A 263 18.48 11.67 22.15
C ILE A 263 19.07 10.63 21.22
#